data_AF-A0A0R1U9C6-F1
#
_entry.id   AF-A0A0R1U9C6-F1
#
_cell.length_a   1.000
_cell.length_b   1.000
_cell.length_c   1.000
_cell.angle_alpha   90.00
_cell.angle_beta   90.00
_cell.angle_gamma   90.00
#
_symmetry.space_group_name_H-M   'P 1'
#
loop_
_entity.id
_entity.type
_entity.pdbx_description
1 polymer ?
#
loop_
_entity_poly.entity_id
_entity_poly.type
_entity_poly.pdbx_seq_one_letter_code
_entity_poly.pdbx_strand_id
1 'polypeptide(L)'
;MNKFCSNCGQPLDSNEKFCSHCGQKVRVNVSNQNVPKINDKKLQNSRTINKFTIGIIIFMVFAIGCSVFVFRHFQMNQDTQITVNKMSKRKLAGLAVEYAHLNYRDNKAWNQAYKEAINGNIHVDKYKKYVNGTTTISAKNGNYVYVINKKAIFTTDDDSQNNKADITLADGRRELGKVKTVDAYNEVKNKNCLNELNEINKENVSNK
;
A
#
# COMPACT_ATOMS: atom_id res chain seq x y z
N MET A 1 73.53 37.70 19.60
CA MET A 1 73.45 37.13 18.24
C MET A 1 72.07 37.46 17.70
N ASN A 2 71.98 38.18 16.58
CA ASN A 2 70.70 38.57 15.99
C ASN A 2 70.09 37.35 15.30
N LYS A 3 68.81 37.06 15.57
CA LYS A 3 68.08 35.99 14.88
C LYS A 3 67.56 36.56 13.56
N PHE A 4 67.49 35.74 12.52
CA PHE A 4 66.93 36.14 11.24
C PHE A 4 65.75 35.25 10.89
N CYS A 5 64.78 35.79 10.16
CA CYS A 5 63.61 35.06 9.71
C CYS A 5 64.03 33.98 8.71
N SER A 6 63.66 32.73 8.95
CA SER A 6 63.96 31.62 8.05
C SER A 6 63.22 31.69 6.71
N ASN A 7 62.22 32.56 6.58
CA ASN A 7 61.45 32.71 5.34
C ASN A 7 61.91 33.90 4.48
N CYS A 8 62.16 35.07 5.09
CA CYS A 8 62.53 36.28 4.34
C CYS A 8 63.95 36.81 4.61
N GLY A 9 64.69 36.21 5.54
CA GLY A 9 66.09 36.59 5.83
C GLY A 9 66.27 37.89 6.62
N GLN A 10 65.21 38.60 6.99
CA GLN A 10 65.32 39.83 7.78
C GLN A 10 65.56 39.57 9.27
N PRO A 11 66.21 40.51 9.99
CA PRO A 11 66.47 40.37 11.42
C PRO A 11 65.16 40.34 12.20
N LEU A 12 65.13 39.47 13.21
CA LEU A 12 64.04 39.28 14.15
C LEU A 12 64.48 39.75 15.52
N ASP A 13 63.60 40.49 16.19
CA ASP A 13 63.82 40.84 17.58
C ASP A 13 63.63 39.63 18.50
N SER A 14 64.37 39.63 19.61
CA SER A 14 64.63 38.43 20.43
C SER A 14 63.37 37.71 20.95
N ASN A 15 62.21 38.40 20.98
CA ASN A 15 60.94 37.92 21.52
C ASN A 15 59.75 38.00 20.52
N GLU A 16 60.00 38.26 19.24
CA GLU A 16 58.91 38.30 18.25
C GLU A 16 58.35 36.90 17.95
N LYS A 17 57.04 36.74 18.11
CA LYS A 17 56.32 35.48 17.82
C LYS A 17 56.07 35.27 16.32
N PHE A 18 56.09 36.35 15.55
CA PHE A 18 55.86 36.38 14.11
C PHE A 18 56.78 37.44 13.49
N CYS A 19 57.25 37.22 12.28
CA CYS A 19 58.04 38.19 11.54
C CYS A 19 57.16 39.37 11.13
N SER A 20 57.52 40.59 11.54
CA SER A 20 56.82 41.82 11.22
C SER A 20 56.74 42.13 9.72
N HIS A 21 57.69 41.63 8.92
CA HIS A 21 57.74 41.92 7.48
C HIS A 21 57.04 40.91 6.59
N CYS A 22 57.12 39.60 6.88
CA CYS A 22 56.49 38.57 6.04
C CYS A 22 55.34 37.82 6.72
N GLY A 23 55.08 38.08 8.01
CA GLY A 23 54.00 37.45 8.78
C GLY A 23 54.28 36.00 9.21
N GLN A 24 55.43 35.42 8.83
CA GLN A 24 55.80 34.05 9.17
C GLN A 24 55.94 33.88 10.70
N LYS A 25 55.28 32.87 11.27
CA LYS A 25 55.42 32.52 12.70
C LYS A 25 56.84 32.06 13.03
N VAL A 26 57.46 32.68 14.02
CA VAL A 26 58.79 32.33 14.52
C VAL A 26 58.63 31.19 15.52
N ARG A 27 59.21 30.03 15.22
CA ARG A 27 59.19 28.87 16.11
C ARG A 27 60.24 29.06 17.21
N VAL A 28 59.83 29.55 18.38
CA VAL A 28 60.70 29.63 19.56
C VAL A 28 60.66 28.26 20.25
N ASN A 29 61.74 27.49 20.15
CA ASN A 29 61.92 26.29 20.97
C ASN A 29 62.34 26.71 22.38
N VAL A 30 61.36 26.87 23.27
CA VAL A 30 61.63 27.04 24.71
C VAL A 30 61.97 25.65 25.27
N SER A 31 63.27 25.40 25.46
CA SER A 31 63.73 24.22 26.20
C SER A 31 63.67 24.51 27.70
N ASN A 32 63.08 23.57 28.42
CA ASN A 32 63.18 23.28 29.85
C ASN A 32 62.31 24.03 30.88
N GLN A 33 61.31 23.25 31.33
CA GLN A 33 61.10 22.75 32.69
C GLN A 33 60.19 23.53 33.66
N ASN A 34 59.27 22.71 34.23
CA ASN A 34 58.48 22.87 35.45
C ASN A 34 57.23 23.75 35.39
N VAL A 35 56.12 23.14 34.92
CA VAL A 35 54.75 23.58 35.23
C VAL A 35 53.99 22.37 35.82
N PRO A 36 53.34 22.51 36.99
CA PRO A 36 52.60 21.41 37.61
C PRO A 36 51.42 20.97 36.73
N LYS A 37 51.18 19.65 36.67
CA LYS A 37 50.06 19.03 35.96
C LYS A 37 48.74 19.54 36.53
N ILE A 38 48.17 20.60 35.94
CA ILE A 38 46.74 20.87 36.07
C ILE A 38 46.05 19.83 35.19
N ASN A 39 45.29 18.98 35.86
CA ASN A 39 44.52 17.90 35.26
C ASN A 39 43.28 18.53 34.63
N ASP A 40 43.45 19.19 33.49
CA ASP A 40 42.35 19.63 32.64
C ASP A 40 41.70 18.39 32.03
N LYS A 41 40.79 17.76 32.78
CA LYS A 41 39.70 16.99 32.18
C LYS A 41 38.81 17.97 31.44
N LYS A 42 39.31 18.44 30.29
CA LYS A 42 38.53 19.19 29.32
C LYS A 42 37.36 18.31 28.91
N LEU A 43 36.19 18.87 29.12
CA LEU A 43 34.88 18.39 28.73
C LEU A 43 34.82 18.19 27.19
N GLN A 44 35.47 17.16 26.65
CA GLN A 44 35.19 16.65 25.31
C GLN A 44 34.18 15.51 25.43
N ASN A 45 32.98 15.88 25.88
CA ASN A 45 31.79 15.04 25.69
C ASN A 45 31.20 15.30 24.29
N SER A 46 32.03 15.19 23.25
CA SER A 46 31.51 14.96 21.91
C SER A 46 31.24 13.47 21.85
N ARG A 47 29.96 13.07 21.92
CA ARG A 47 29.57 11.72 21.48
C ARG A 47 29.97 11.61 20.02
N THR A 48 31.16 11.11 19.77
CA THR A 48 31.61 10.72 18.44
C THR A 48 30.76 9.49 18.08
N ILE A 49 29.57 9.73 17.54
CA ILE A 49 28.70 8.66 17.08
C ILE A 49 29.47 7.98 15.95
N ASN A 50 29.93 6.76 16.19
CA ASN A 50 30.58 5.97 15.14
C ASN A 50 29.60 5.89 13.96
N LYS A 51 30.04 6.26 12.75
CA LYS A 51 29.19 6.21 11.55
C LYS A 51 28.54 4.82 11.35
N PHE A 52 29.18 3.77 11.86
CA PHE A 52 28.64 2.42 11.95
C PHE A 52 27.37 2.29 12.82
N THR A 53 27.30 2.99 13.97
CA THR A 53 26.15 2.93 14.88
C THR A 53 24.90 3.55 14.25
N ILE A 54 25.07 4.62 13.46
CA ILE A 54 23.97 5.23 12.69
C ILE A 54 23.48 4.25 11.61
N GLY A 55 24.39 3.58 10.91
CA GLY A 55 24.04 2.57 9.91
C GLY A 55 23.23 1.39 10.47
N ILE A 56 23.60 0.90 11.66
CA ILE A 56 22.88 -0.19 12.33
C ILE A 56 21.45 0.23 12.70
N ILE A 57 21.27 1.45 13.22
CA ILE A 57 19.93 1.96 13.59
C ILE A 57 19.04 2.10 12.34
N ILE A 58 19.56 2.66 11.25
CA ILE A 58 18.82 2.79 9.99
C ILE A 58 18.44 1.42 9.43
N PHE A 59 19.35 0.44 9.48
CA PHE A 59 19.07 -0.92 9.04
C PHE A 59 17.99 -1.60 9.90
N MET A 60 18.03 -1.46 11.23
CA MET A 60 16.97 -1.99 12.10
C MET A 60 15.62 -1.35 11.81
N VAL A 61 15.56 -0.02 11.63
CA VAL A 61 14.32 0.68 11.30
C VAL A 61 13.78 0.23 9.93
N PHE A 62 14.66 0.06 8.94
CA PHE A 62 14.28 -0.44 7.62
C PHE A 62 13.79 -1.90 7.68
N ALA A 63 14.49 -2.77 8.43
CA ALA A 63 14.12 -4.16 8.60
C ALA A 63 12.77 -4.31 9.32
N ILE A 64 12.54 -3.52 10.38
CA ILE A 64 11.25 -3.48 11.09
C ILE A 64 10.16 -2.92 10.16
N GLY A 65 10.45 -1.85 9.42
CA GLY A 65 9.52 -1.26 8.45
C GLY A 65 9.11 -2.25 7.35
N CYS A 66 10.07 -2.93 6.74
CA CYS A 66 9.84 -3.97 5.75
C CYS A 66 9.04 -5.14 6.33
N SER A 67 9.38 -5.59 7.54
CA SER A 67 8.65 -6.67 8.21
C SER A 67 7.19 -6.29 8.49
N VAL A 68 6.93 -5.08 8.99
CA VAL A 68 5.57 -4.56 9.19
C VAL A 68 4.82 -4.43 7.87
N PHE A 69 5.49 -3.93 6.82
CA PHE A 69 4.90 -3.78 5.49
C PHE A 69 4.48 -5.13 4.90
N VAL A 70 5.38 -6.11 4.92
CA VAL A 70 5.10 -7.49 4.46
C VAL A 70 3.99 -8.13 5.28
N PHE A 71 4.03 -7.98 6.61
CA PHE A 71 2.99 -8.51 7.49
C PHE A 71 1.62 -7.88 7.21
N ARG A 72 1.53 -6.55 7.04
CA ARG A 72 0.28 -5.88 6.66
C ARG A 72 -0.23 -6.34 5.29
N HIS A 73 0.65 -6.45 4.30
CA HIS A 73 0.28 -6.91 2.97
C HIS A 73 -0.25 -8.34 3.00
N PHE A 74 0.38 -9.22 3.78
CA PHE A 74 -0.07 -10.58 3.96
C PHE A 74 -1.42 -10.67 4.71
N GLN A 75 -1.58 -9.89 5.79
CA GLN A 75 -2.81 -9.86 6.58
C GLN A 75 -4.01 -9.33 5.78
N MET A 76 -3.80 -8.28 4.99
CA MET A 76 -4.85 -7.70 4.12
C MET A 76 -5.43 -8.73 3.14
N ASN A 77 -4.62 -9.67 2.65
CA ASN A 77 -5.08 -10.73 1.76
C ASN A 77 -5.94 -11.78 2.48
N GLN A 78 -5.63 -12.11 3.75
CA GLN A 78 -6.44 -13.06 4.51
C GLN A 78 -7.81 -12.49 4.87
N ASP A 79 -7.89 -11.21 5.24
CA ASP A 79 -9.16 -10.56 5.59
C ASP A 79 -10.11 -10.50 4.40
N THR A 80 -9.59 -10.22 3.19
CA THR A 80 -10.38 -10.27 1.95
C THR A 80 -10.94 -11.68 1.72
N GLN A 81 -10.10 -12.72 1.85
CA GLN A 81 -10.51 -14.10 1.64
C GLN A 81 -11.67 -14.49 2.57
N ILE A 82 -11.56 -14.15 3.86
CA ILE A 82 -12.61 -14.41 4.86
C ILE A 82 -13.88 -13.60 4.53
N THR A 83 -13.73 -12.33 4.18
CA THR A 83 -14.85 -11.43 3.85
C THR A 83 -15.65 -11.97 2.66
N VAL A 84 -14.96 -12.32 1.58
CA VAL A 84 -15.57 -12.85 0.36
C VAL A 84 -16.24 -14.19 0.63
N ASN A 85 -15.58 -15.09 1.37
CA ASN A 85 -16.15 -16.41 1.68
C ASN A 85 -17.48 -16.31 2.45
N LYS A 86 -17.60 -15.31 3.33
CA LYS A 86 -18.80 -15.06 4.15
C LYS A 86 -19.89 -14.26 3.45
N MET A 87 -19.71 -13.84 2.20
CA MET A 87 -20.72 -13.05 1.49
C MET A 87 -22.00 -13.84 1.23
N SER A 88 -23.15 -13.20 1.50
CA SER A 88 -24.44 -13.71 1.05
C SER A 88 -24.55 -13.62 -0.48
N LYS A 89 -25.49 -14.37 -1.08
CA LYS A 89 -25.71 -14.31 -2.54
C LYS A 89 -26.16 -12.93 -3.01
N ARG A 90 -26.88 -12.16 -2.18
CA ARG A 90 -27.19 -10.75 -2.44
C ARG A 90 -25.93 -9.89 -2.48
N LYS A 91 -25.01 -10.07 -1.50
CA LYS A 91 -23.71 -9.38 -1.51
C LYS A 91 -22.86 -9.73 -2.72
N LEU A 92 -22.86 -11.00 -3.14
CA LEU A 92 -22.21 -11.42 -4.38
C LEU A 92 -22.87 -10.81 -5.63
N ALA A 93 -24.19 -10.67 -5.65
CA ALA A 93 -24.89 -10.00 -6.74
C ALA A 93 -24.50 -8.51 -6.82
N GLY A 94 -24.44 -7.82 -5.68
CA GLY A 94 -23.94 -6.46 -5.59
C GLY A 94 -22.48 -6.36 -6.08
N LEU A 95 -21.62 -7.30 -5.68
CA LEU A 95 -20.23 -7.34 -6.12
C LEU A 95 -20.12 -7.54 -7.64
N ALA A 96 -20.93 -8.46 -8.20
CA ALA A 96 -20.99 -8.70 -9.64
C ALA A 96 -21.47 -7.45 -10.40
N VAL A 97 -22.47 -6.74 -9.87
CA VAL A 97 -22.99 -5.49 -10.44
C VAL A 97 -21.92 -4.40 -10.46
N GLU A 98 -21.24 -4.16 -9.34
CA GLU A 98 -20.16 -3.17 -9.24
C GLU A 98 -18.99 -3.51 -10.18
N TYR A 99 -18.51 -4.75 -10.11
CA TYR A 99 -17.40 -5.20 -10.96
C TYR A 99 -17.76 -5.07 -12.45
N ALA A 100 -18.97 -5.47 -12.83
CA ALA A 100 -19.41 -5.38 -14.21
C ALA A 100 -19.62 -3.93 -14.65
N HIS A 101 -20.08 -3.04 -13.78
CA HIS A 101 -20.17 -1.61 -14.08
C HIS A 101 -18.79 -1.00 -14.35
N LEU A 102 -17.75 -1.43 -13.62
CA LEU A 102 -16.38 -0.98 -13.85
C LEU A 102 -15.83 -1.46 -15.20
N ASN A 103 -16.07 -2.73 -15.57
CA ASN A 103 -15.42 -3.41 -16.69
C ASN A 103 -16.24 -3.49 -17.99
N TYR A 104 -17.56 -3.32 -17.92
CA TYR A 104 -18.48 -3.42 -19.07
C TYR A 104 -19.41 -2.20 -19.14
N ARG A 105 -18.83 -0.99 -19.07
CA ARG A 105 -19.54 0.30 -19.04
C ARG A 105 -20.48 0.55 -20.21
N ASP A 106 -20.29 -0.13 -21.34
CA ASP A 106 -21.18 0.01 -22.51
C ASP A 106 -22.27 -1.07 -22.55
N ASN A 107 -22.23 -2.05 -21.64
CA ASN A 107 -23.21 -3.11 -21.60
C ASN A 107 -24.53 -2.63 -20.98
N LYS A 108 -25.57 -2.56 -21.81
CA LYS A 108 -26.89 -2.07 -21.43
C LYS A 108 -27.51 -2.83 -20.25
N ALA A 109 -27.39 -4.16 -20.20
CA ALA A 109 -28.00 -4.98 -19.16
C ALA A 109 -27.38 -4.69 -17.79
N TRP A 110 -26.04 -4.68 -17.72
CA TRP A 110 -25.31 -4.38 -16.48
C TRP A 110 -25.47 -2.93 -16.04
N ASN A 111 -25.47 -1.97 -16.96
CA ASN A 111 -25.74 -0.58 -16.62
C ASN A 111 -27.14 -0.35 -16.04
N GLN A 112 -28.15 -1.03 -16.60
CA GLN A 112 -29.51 -0.94 -16.07
C GLN A 112 -29.62 -1.61 -14.70
N ALA A 113 -29.01 -2.79 -14.55
CA ALA A 113 -28.95 -3.49 -13.25
C ALA A 113 -28.25 -2.64 -12.18
N TYR A 114 -27.12 -1.99 -12.52
CA TYR A 114 -26.41 -1.07 -11.63
C TYR A 114 -27.30 0.10 -11.20
N LYS A 115 -27.91 0.82 -12.16
CA LYS A 115 -28.81 1.96 -11.86
C LYS A 115 -29.98 1.58 -10.97
N GLU A 116 -30.54 0.40 -11.14
CA GLU A 116 -31.63 -0.08 -10.28
C GLU A 116 -31.10 -0.49 -8.90
N ALA A 117 -29.97 -1.19 -8.85
CA ALA A 117 -29.36 -1.67 -7.61
C ALA A 117 -28.94 -0.52 -6.67
N ILE A 118 -28.30 0.53 -7.19
CA ILE A 118 -27.88 1.69 -6.38
C ILE A 118 -29.08 2.46 -5.79
N ASN A 119 -30.26 2.32 -6.38
CA ASN A 119 -31.51 2.88 -5.87
C ASN A 119 -32.23 1.93 -4.88
N GLY A 120 -31.55 0.89 -4.39
CA GLY A 120 -32.09 -0.12 -3.48
C GLY A 120 -32.97 -1.18 -4.15
N ASN A 121 -33.16 -1.13 -5.46
CA ASN A 121 -33.98 -2.06 -6.22
C ASN A 121 -33.12 -3.19 -6.79
N ILE A 122 -32.67 -4.10 -5.92
CA ILE A 122 -31.97 -5.31 -6.33
C ILE A 122 -32.79 -6.57 -5.98
N HIS A 123 -33.19 -7.30 -7.01
CA HIS A 123 -33.85 -8.59 -6.93
C HIS A 123 -32.96 -9.65 -7.59
N VAL A 124 -32.72 -10.75 -6.89
CA VAL A 124 -31.84 -11.83 -7.35
C VAL A 124 -32.63 -13.12 -7.40
N ASP A 125 -32.97 -13.53 -8.62
CA ASP A 125 -33.63 -14.80 -8.87
C ASP A 125 -32.60 -15.92 -9.04
N LYS A 126 -32.94 -17.14 -8.63
CA LYS A 126 -32.05 -18.31 -8.64
C LYS A 126 -32.63 -19.42 -9.53
N TYR A 127 -31.86 -19.90 -10.49
CA TYR A 127 -32.28 -20.96 -11.43
C TYR A 127 -31.19 -22.02 -11.62
N LYS A 128 -31.57 -23.21 -12.12
CA LYS A 128 -30.59 -24.21 -12.59
C LYS A 128 -30.09 -23.92 -14.00
N LYS A 129 -30.99 -23.40 -14.85
CA LYS A 129 -30.72 -22.91 -16.20
C LYS A 129 -31.58 -21.68 -16.43
N TYR A 130 -31.09 -20.72 -17.20
CA TYR A 130 -31.84 -19.55 -17.60
C TYR A 130 -31.93 -19.50 -19.11
N VAL A 131 -33.15 -19.37 -19.62
CA VAL A 131 -33.42 -19.34 -21.07
C VAL A 131 -33.97 -17.97 -21.42
N ASN A 132 -33.36 -17.32 -22.41
CA ASN A 132 -33.78 -16.02 -22.92
C ASN A 132 -33.77 -16.04 -24.45
N GLY A 133 -34.94 -16.19 -25.06
CA GLY A 133 -35.06 -16.45 -26.49
C GLY A 133 -34.38 -17.77 -26.86
N THR A 134 -33.37 -17.70 -27.74
CA THR A 134 -32.57 -18.86 -28.18
C THR A 134 -31.34 -19.11 -27.30
N THR A 135 -30.98 -18.18 -26.42
CA THR A 135 -29.82 -18.32 -25.53
C THR A 135 -30.22 -19.11 -24.29
N THR A 136 -29.43 -20.12 -23.96
CA THR A 136 -29.49 -20.81 -22.66
C THR A 136 -28.19 -20.56 -21.91
N ILE A 137 -28.30 -20.05 -20.68
CA ILE A 137 -27.19 -19.89 -19.74
C ILE A 137 -27.35 -20.93 -18.64
N SER A 138 -26.28 -21.68 -18.37
CA SER A 138 -26.22 -22.71 -17.34
C SER A 138 -24.95 -22.52 -16.53
N ALA A 139 -25.05 -22.72 -15.22
CA ALA A 139 -23.88 -22.70 -14.36
C ALA A 139 -23.08 -24.00 -14.50
N LYS A 140 -21.76 -23.91 -14.29
CA LYS A 140 -20.88 -25.08 -14.25
C LYS A 140 -21.18 -25.94 -13.03
N ASN A 141 -20.81 -27.22 -13.09
CA ASN A 141 -20.84 -28.17 -11.96
C ASN A 141 -22.23 -28.30 -11.29
N GLY A 142 -23.32 -28.04 -12.01
CA GLY A 142 -24.67 -28.12 -11.46
C GLY A 142 -25.02 -27.02 -10.46
N ASN A 143 -24.23 -25.93 -10.41
CA ASN A 143 -24.52 -24.74 -9.61
C ASN A 143 -25.71 -23.97 -10.17
N TYR A 144 -25.87 -22.73 -9.73
CA TYR A 144 -27.02 -21.91 -10.02
C TYR A 144 -26.67 -20.70 -10.86
N VAL A 145 -27.64 -20.33 -11.69
CA VAL A 145 -27.68 -19.09 -12.44
C VAL A 145 -28.43 -18.07 -11.60
N TYR A 146 -27.77 -16.96 -11.30
CA TYR A 146 -28.35 -15.86 -10.54
C TYR A 146 -28.68 -14.71 -11.49
N VAL A 147 -29.95 -14.34 -11.56
CA VAL A 147 -30.45 -13.31 -12.46
C VAL A 147 -30.83 -12.07 -11.66
N ILE A 148 -30.20 -10.95 -11.98
CA ILE A 148 -30.35 -9.68 -11.30
C ILE A 148 -31.32 -8.81 -12.09
N ASN A 149 -32.44 -8.47 -11.45
CA ASN A 149 -33.53 -7.63 -12.00
C ASN A 149 -34.01 -8.07 -13.39
N LYS A 150 -33.97 -9.38 -13.68
CA LYS A 150 -34.30 -9.98 -14.99
C LYS A 150 -33.45 -9.46 -16.16
N LYS A 151 -32.27 -8.90 -15.88
CA LYS A 151 -31.40 -8.23 -16.88
C LYS A 151 -30.01 -8.82 -16.91
N ALA A 152 -29.28 -8.69 -15.80
CA ALA A 152 -27.89 -9.11 -15.68
C ALA A 152 -27.81 -10.49 -15.04
N ILE A 153 -26.78 -11.26 -15.38
CA ILE A 153 -26.66 -12.65 -14.93
C ILE A 153 -25.27 -12.90 -14.43
N PHE A 154 -25.15 -13.54 -13.27
CA PHE A 154 -23.90 -14.11 -12.83
C PHE A 154 -24.07 -15.58 -12.42
N THR A 155 -22.98 -16.33 -12.50
CA THR A 155 -22.90 -17.71 -12.01
C THR A 155 -21.63 -17.88 -11.20
N THR A 156 -21.62 -18.86 -10.29
CA THR A 156 -20.40 -19.29 -9.58
C THR A 156 -20.11 -20.76 -9.90
N ASP A 157 -18.84 -21.12 -10.02
CA ASP A 157 -18.42 -22.52 -10.23
C ASP A 157 -18.21 -23.30 -8.92
N ASP A 158 -18.24 -22.61 -7.77
CA ASP A 158 -18.43 -23.15 -6.43
C ASP A 158 -19.48 -22.31 -5.67
N ASP A 159 -20.54 -22.94 -5.15
CA ASP A 159 -21.60 -22.27 -4.38
C ASP A 159 -21.34 -22.31 -2.87
N SER A 160 -20.37 -23.13 -2.42
CA SER A 160 -20.01 -23.42 -1.02
C SER A 160 -18.89 -22.54 -0.48
N GLN A 161 -17.89 -22.22 -1.32
CA GLN A 161 -16.72 -21.42 -0.94
C GLN A 161 -16.52 -20.27 -1.92
N ASN A 162 -17.17 -19.13 -1.66
CA ASN A 162 -17.13 -17.99 -2.58
C ASN A 162 -15.70 -17.50 -2.85
N ASN A 163 -14.78 -17.62 -1.88
CA ASN A 163 -13.41 -17.13 -2.04
C ASN A 163 -12.53 -17.99 -2.95
N LYS A 164 -12.97 -19.21 -3.26
CA LYS A 164 -12.34 -20.11 -4.24
C LYS A 164 -13.08 -20.13 -5.57
N ALA A 165 -14.29 -19.56 -5.62
CA ALA A 165 -15.13 -19.52 -6.79
C ALA A 165 -14.69 -18.45 -7.78
N ASP A 166 -14.95 -18.72 -9.04
CA ASP A 166 -14.97 -17.74 -10.10
C ASP A 166 -16.41 -17.29 -10.38
N ILE A 167 -16.59 -16.00 -10.64
CA ILE A 167 -17.82 -15.43 -11.14
C ILE A 167 -17.74 -15.37 -12.67
N THR A 168 -18.73 -15.96 -13.34
CA THR A 168 -18.96 -15.71 -14.77
C THR A 168 -20.10 -14.71 -14.92
N LEU A 169 -19.90 -13.67 -15.74
CA LEU A 169 -20.85 -12.60 -16.00
C LEU A 169 -21.47 -12.77 -17.38
N ALA A 170 -22.77 -12.54 -17.49
CA ALA A 170 -23.52 -12.61 -18.73
C ALA A 170 -24.59 -11.51 -18.78
N ASP A 171 -24.98 -11.09 -19.98
CA ASP A 171 -25.97 -10.02 -20.21
C ASP A 171 -27.35 -10.56 -20.63
N GLY A 172 -27.58 -11.86 -20.41
CA GLY A 172 -28.79 -12.56 -20.85
C GLY A 172 -28.80 -12.95 -22.33
N ARG A 173 -27.80 -12.54 -23.13
CA ARG A 173 -27.65 -12.96 -24.53
C ARG A 173 -26.39 -13.78 -24.76
N ARG A 174 -25.32 -13.46 -24.02
CA ARG A 174 -24.04 -14.16 -24.07
C ARG A 174 -23.28 -14.01 -22.76
N GLU A 175 -22.28 -14.87 -22.58
CA GLU A 175 -21.24 -14.67 -21.57
C GLU A 175 -20.33 -13.51 -21.97
N LEU A 176 -19.95 -12.70 -20.99
CA LEU A 176 -19.05 -11.55 -21.16
C LEU A 176 -17.63 -11.85 -20.69
N GLY A 177 -17.50 -12.56 -19.57
CA GLY A 177 -16.19 -12.87 -18.99
C GLY A 177 -16.28 -13.61 -17.66
N LYS A 178 -15.11 -14.04 -17.18
CA LYS A 178 -14.92 -14.78 -15.93
C LYS A 178 -13.85 -14.10 -15.09
N VAL A 179 -14.05 -14.02 -13.78
CA VAL A 179 -13.11 -13.42 -12.83
C VAL A 179 -13.15 -14.18 -11.51
N LYS A 180 -12.02 -14.31 -10.80
CA LYS A 180 -12.02 -14.85 -9.44
C LYS A 180 -12.80 -13.92 -8.52
N THR A 181 -13.65 -14.46 -7.66
CA THR A 181 -14.49 -13.64 -6.76
C THR A 181 -13.65 -12.70 -5.89
N VAL A 182 -12.51 -13.18 -5.39
CA VAL A 182 -11.57 -12.39 -4.57
C VAL A 182 -10.95 -11.25 -5.36
N ASP A 183 -10.61 -11.49 -6.62
CA ASP A 183 -9.99 -10.47 -7.47
C ASP A 183 -11.02 -9.39 -7.83
N ALA A 184 -12.26 -9.77 -8.14
CA ALA A 184 -13.35 -8.84 -8.35
C ALA A 184 -13.58 -7.94 -7.12
N TYR A 185 -13.58 -8.52 -5.91
CA TYR A 185 -13.72 -7.76 -4.67
C TYR A 185 -12.56 -6.79 -4.44
N ASN A 186 -11.33 -7.24 -4.65
CA ASN A 186 -10.16 -6.38 -4.50
C ASN A 186 -10.18 -5.22 -5.49
N GLU A 187 -10.62 -5.45 -6.74
CA GLU A 187 -10.72 -4.40 -7.74
C GLU A 187 -11.76 -3.34 -7.35
N VAL A 188 -12.96 -3.76 -6.95
CA VAL A 188 -14.03 -2.87 -6.45
C VAL A 188 -13.54 -2.09 -5.23
N LYS A 189 -12.84 -2.75 -4.30
CA LYS A 189 -12.22 -2.12 -3.13
C LYS A 189 -11.17 -1.07 -3.50
N ASN A 190 -10.28 -1.38 -4.42
CA ASN A 190 -9.19 -0.48 -4.82
C ASN A 190 -9.69 0.73 -5.61
N LYS A 191 -10.87 0.63 -6.25
CA LYS A 191 -11.53 1.74 -6.95
C LYS A 191 -12.43 2.58 -6.04
N ASN A 192 -12.43 2.34 -4.72
CA ASN A 192 -13.29 2.99 -3.73
C ASN A 192 -14.79 2.76 -3.93
N CYS A 193 -15.18 1.71 -4.67
CA CYS A 193 -16.57 1.37 -4.96
C CYS A 193 -17.24 0.51 -3.86
N LEU A 194 -16.62 0.40 -2.68
CA LEU A 194 -17.19 -0.35 -1.55
C LEU A 194 -18.39 0.33 -0.92
N ASN A 195 -18.47 1.65 -1.02
CA ASN A 195 -19.60 2.39 -0.47
C ASN A 195 -20.86 2.06 -1.28
N GLU A 196 -20.78 2.12 -2.61
CA GLU A 196 -21.86 1.74 -3.51
C GLU A 196 -22.24 0.26 -3.34
N LEU A 197 -21.26 -0.64 -3.19
CA LEU A 197 -21.53 -2.04 -2.84
C LEU A 197 -22.33 -2.15 -1.53
N ASN A 198 -21.97 -1.38 -0.51
CA ASN A 198 -22.68 -1.39 0.76
C ASN A 198 -24.10 -0.81 0.62
N GLU A 199 -24.27 0.25 -0.17
CA GLU A 199 -25.59 0.84 -0.47
C GLU A 199 -26.52 -0.15 -1.17
N ILE A 200 -26.06 -0.85 -2.22
CA ILE A 200 -26.81 -1.91 -2.91
C ILE A 200 -27.27 -3.01 -1.93
N ASN A 201 -26.42 -3.28 -0.94
CA ASN A 201 -26.63 -4.32 0.04
C ASN A 201 -27.42 -3.88 1.27
N LYS A 202 -27.80 -2.60 1.39
CA LYS A 202 -28.76 -2.19 2.42
C LYS A 202 -30.08 -2.89 2.09
N GLU A 203 -30.53 -3.74 3.01
CA GLU A 203 -31.91 -4.16 2.99
C GLU A 203 -32.74 -2.89 3.21
N ASN A 204 -33.58 -2.54 2.23
CA ASN A 204 -34.70 -1.68 2.52
C ASN A 204 -35.51 -2.43 3.58
N VAL A 205 -35.35 -2.04 4.84
CA VAL A 205 -36.30 -2.33 5.90
C VAL A 205 -37.57 -1.55 5.55
N SER A 206 -38.25 -1.97 4.48
CA SER A 206 -39.60 -1.54 4.19
C SER A 206 -40.44 -2.12 5.31
N ASN A 207 -40.86 -1.21 6.21
CA ASN A 207 -41.78 -1.45 7.31
C ASN A 207 -42.87 -2.46 6.94
N LYS A 208 -43.00 -3.46 7.82
CA LYS A 208 -44.19 -4.21 8.25
C LYS A 208 -45.40 -4.27 7.31
#